data_AF-A0A928VJL4-F1
#
_entry.id   AF-A0A928VJL4-F1
#
_cell.length_a   1.000
_cell.length_b   1.000
_cell.length_c   1.000
_cell.angle_alpha   90.00
_cell.angle_beta   90.00
_cell.angle_gamma   90.00
#
_symmetry.space_group_name_H-M   'P 1'
#
loop_
_entity.id
_entity.type
_entity.pdbx_description
1 polymer ?
#
loop_
_entity_poly.entity_id
_entity_poly.type
_entity_poly.pdbx_seq_one_letter_code
_entity_poly.pdbx_strand_id
1 'polypeptide(L)'
;MQKTRAFALLAPVPEIHLISGLEAIAAQLDSDESSSDDTPKVAFGTMDFELFAEVEKARSGKAIEVLIYASHAKGDQPLNPEVTWRGLYVGYVGLRRGRYPGKAIH
;
A
#
# COMPACT_ATOMS: atom_id res chain seq x y z
N MET A 1 1.90 -7.32 15.29
CA MET A 1 0.66 -7.28 14.47
C MET A 1 0.24 -8.71 14.12
N GLN A 2 -1.03 -9.09 14.34
CA GLN A 2 -1.50 -10.44 13.99
C GLN A 2 -1.76 -10.55 12.47
N LYS A 3 -1.26 -11.59 11.80
CA LYS A 3 -1.43 -11.84 10.34
C LYS A 3 -2.40 -13.00 10.10
N THR A 4 -3.22 -12.92 9.05
CA THR A 4 -3.94 -14.06 8.48
C THR A 4 -3.37 -14.42 7.11
N ARG A 5 -3.49 -15.70 6.74
CA ARG A 5 -3.09 -16.24 5.42
C ARG A 5 -4.30 -16.80 4.64
N ALA A 6 -5.52 -16.51 5.12
CA ALA A 6 -6.74 -16.98 4.48
C ALA A 6 -6.93 -16.41 3.05
N PHE A 7 -6.37 -15.22 2.80
CA PHE A 7 -6.36 -14.58 1.49
C PHE A 7 -5.23 -13.52 1.42
N ALA A 8 -5.00 -13.00 0.22
CA ALA A 8 -4.06 -11.92 -0.06
C ALA A 8 -4.70 -10.94 -1.05
N LEU A 9 -4.18 -9.71 -1.10
CA LEU A 9 -4.53 -8.72 -2.11
C LEU A 9 -3.54 -8.80 -3.27
N LEU A 10 -4.05 -8.70 -4.49
CA LEU A 10 -3.27 -8.38 -5.68
C LEU A 10 -3.73 -7.01 -6.18
N ALA A 11 -2.81 -6.05 -6.25
CA ALA A 11 -3.15 -4.67 -6.60
C ALA A 11 -2.30 -4.15 -7.77
N PRO A 12 -2.92 -3.64 -8.85
CA PRO A 12 -2.24 -2.78 -9.80
C PRO A 12 -1.96 -1.42 -9.17
N VAL A 13 -0.71 -0.96 -9.20
CA VAL A 13 -0.36 0.42 -8.82
C VAL A 13 0.41 1.05 -9.98
N PRO A 14 0.03 2.26 -10.46
CA PRO A 14 0.79 2.96 -11.49
C PRO A 14 2.27 3.06 -11.13
N GLU A 15 3.15 2.74 -12.08
CA GLU A 15 4.62 2.72 -11.86
C GLU A 15 5.12 4.01 -11.21
N ILE A 16 4.62 5.16 -11.65
CA ILE A 16 4.98 6.47 -11.08
C ILE A 16 4.67 6.59 -9.58
N HIS A 17 3.59 5.95 -9.10
CA HIS A 17 3.25 5.93 -7.68
C HIS A 17 4.12 4.96 -6.89
N LEU A 18 4.59 3.87 -7.51
CA LEU A 18 5.58 2.99 -6.90
C LEU A 18 6.92 3.70 -6.71
N ILE A 19 7.37 4.44 -7.73
CA ILE A 19 8.60 5.24 -7.65
C ILE A 19 8.50 6.28 -6.53
N SER A 20 7.42 7.07 -6.50
CA SER A 20 7.17 8.02 -5.40
C SER A 20 7.04 7.33 -4.03
N GLY A 21 6.52 6.10 -4.00
CA GLY A 21 6.48 5.28 -2.79
C GLY A 21 7.86 4.93 -2.24
N LEU A 22 8.88 4.70 -3.09
CA LEU A 22 10.26 4.47 -2.64
C LEU A 22 10.81 5.70 -1.91
N GLU A 23 10.58 6.89 -2.47
CA GLU A 23 11.02 8.17 -1.88
C GLU A 23 10.36 8.36 -0.51
N ALA A 24 9.05 8.10 -0.39
CA ALA A 24 8.32 8.18 0.87
C ALA A 24 8.80 7.18 1.93
N ILE A 25 9.25 5.98 1.51
CA ILE A 25 9.83 4.98 2.43
C ILE A 25 11.22 5.42 2.87
N ALA A 26 12.07 5.87 1.95
CA ALA A 26 13.40 6.38 2.26
C ALA A 26 13.33 7.53 3.27
N ALA A 27 12.45 8.51 3.05
CA ALA A 27 12.26 9.63 3.98
C ALA A 27 11.82 9.19 5.39
N GLN A 28 11.02 8.12 5.52
CA GLN A 28 10.65 7.56 6.82
C GLN A 28 11.83 6.89 7.53
N LEU A 29 12.64 6.14 6.78
CA LEU A 29 13.82 5.45 7.30
C LEU A 29 14.92 6.42 7.72
N ASP A 30 15.07 7.53 7.01
CA ASP A 30 16.04 8.59 7.30
C ASP A 30 15.57 9.55 8.41
N SER A 31 14.32 9.42 8.88
CA SER A 31 13.78 10.31 9.91
C SER A 31 14.28 9.92 11.31
N ASP A 32 14.83 10.91 12.05
CA ASP A 32 15.30 10.77 13.43
C ASP A 32 14.18 10.43 14.44
N GLU A 33 12.92 10.54 14.03
CA GLU A 33 11.73 10.18 14.81
C GLU A 33 11.35 8.69 14.66
N SER A 34 12.06 7.93 13.83
CA SER A 34 11.81 6.50 13.68
C SER A 34 12.22 5.75 14.95
N SER A 35 11.23 5.27 15.69
CA SER A 35 11.50 4.25 16.70
C SER A 35 12.00 3.00 15.98
N SER A 36 12.96 2.27 16.55
CA SER A 36 13.57 1.10 15.91
C SER A 36 12.59 -0.05 15.58
N ASP A 37 11.32 0.07 16.00
CA ASP A 37 10.23 -0.88 15.72
C ASP A 37 9.24 -0.39 14.64
N ASP A 38 9.39 0.84 14.11
CA ASP A 38 8.47 1.37 13.10
C ASP A 38 8.82 0.88 11.70
N THR A 39 8.03 -0.07 11.20
CA THR A 39 8.07 -0.44 9.79
C THR A 39 7.51 0.71 8.93
N PRO A 40 8.22 1.16 7.87
CA PRO A 40 7.72 2.20 6.97
C PRO A 40 6.34 1.85 6.39
N LYS A 41 5.48 2.85 6.26
CA LYS A 41 4.11 2.68 5.74
C LYS A 41 3.89 3.63 4.56
N VAL A 42 3.25 3.10 3.53
CA VAL A 42 2.80 3.87 2.37
C VAL A 42 1.30 3.67 2.17
N ALA A 43 0.64 4.70 1.65
CA ALA A 43 -0.78 4.66 1.33
C ALA A 43 -0.98 4.99 -0.16
N PHE A 44 -1.74 4.16 -0.84
CA PHE A 44 -2.18 4.40 -2.22
C PHE A 44 -3.67 4.73 -2.21
N GLY A 45 -4.04 5.83 -2.89
CA GLY A 45 -5.44 6.21 -3.06
C GLY A 45 -6.15 5.25 -4.00
N THR A 46 -7.42 4.94 -3.71
CA THR A 46 -8.29 4.11 -4.56
C THR A 46 -9.72 4.61 -4.49
N MET A 47 -10.50 4.33 -5.55
CA MET A 47 -11.94 4.54 -5.60
C MET A 47 -12.73 3.28 -5.24
N ASP A 48 -12.09 2.14 -5.01
CA ASP A 48 -12.75 0.84 -4.77
C ASP A 48 -13.18 0.66 -3.30
N PHE A 49 -13.90 1.66 -2.75
CA PHE A 49 -14.21 1.71 -1.32
C PHE A 49 -15.03 0.50 -0.83
N GLU A 50 -15.93 -0.05 -1.65
CA GLU A 50 -16.76 -1.21 -1.30
C GLU A 50 -15.91 -2.48 -1.18
N LEU A 51 -15.00 -2.71 -2.13
CA LEU A 51 -14.07 -3.84 -2.10
C LEU A 51 -13.21 -3.81 -0.85
N PHE A 52 -12.65 -2.64 -0.52
CA PHE A 52 -11.82 -2.52 0.68
C PHE A 52 -12.65 -2.66 1.97
N ALA A 53 -13.93 -2.28 1.99
CA ALA A 53 -14.82 -2.56 3.13
C ALA A 53 -15.07 -4.07 3.32
N GLU A 54 -15.23 -4.83 2.24
CA GLU A 54 -15.32 -6.30 2.30
C GLU A 54 -14.02 -6.93 2.81
N VAL A 55 -12.87 -6.42 2.34
CA VAL A 55 -11.54 -6.83 2.81
C VAL A 55 -11.37 -6.57 4.32
N GLU A 56 -11.80 -5.41 4.81
CA GLU A 56 -11.77 -5.10 6.26
C GLU A 56 -12.59 -6.10 7.07
N LYS A 57 -13.80 -6.42 6.60
CA LYS A 57 -14.66 -7.42 7.24
C LYS A 57 -13.98 -8.80 7.23
N ALA A 58 -13.46 -9.22 6.09
CA ALA A 58 -12.82 -10.53 5.92
C ALA A 58 -11.53 -10.68 6.74
N ARG A 59 -10.70 -9.62 6.84
CA ARG A 59 -9.46 -9.66 7.61
C ARG A 59 -9.70 -9.59 9.12
N SER A 60 -10.84 -9.04 9.55
CA SER A 60 -11.23 -8.92 10.96
C SER A 60 -10.11 -8.29 11.82
N GLY A 61 -9.54 -7.18 11.34
CA GLY A 61 -8.45 -6.47 12.01
C GLY A 61 -7.04 -7.08 11.85
N LYS A 62 -6.91 -8.28 11.26
CA LYS A 62 -5.59 -8.90 10.99
C LYS A 62 -4.95 -8.30 9.75
N ALA A 63 -3.63 -8.32 9.69
CA ALA A 63 -2.90 -7.99 8.48
C ALA A 63 -2.97 -9.13 7.47
N ILE A 64 -2.93 -8.79 6.19
CA ILE A 64 -2.89 -9.73 5.07
C ILE A 64 -1.73 -9.38 4.15
N GLU A 65 -1.29 -10.37 3.40
CA GLU A 65 -0.30 -10.13 2.36
C GLU A 65 -0.90 -9.30 1.23
N VAL A 66 -0.12 -8.34 0.73
CA VAL A 66 -0.44 -7.59 -0.48
C VAL A 66 0.71 -7.75 -1.46
N LEU A 67 0.34 -8.13 -2.68
CA LEU A 67 1.21 -8.28 -3.83
C LEU A 67 0.86 -7.15 -4.80
N ILE A 68 1.85 -6.37 -5.19
CA ILE A 68 1.65 -5.20 -6.04
C ILE A 68 2.48 -5.38 -7.30
N TYR A 69 1.84 -5.13 -8.45
CA TYR A 69 2.52 -5.07 -9.73
C TYR A 69 2.42 -3.65 -10.31
N ALA A 70 3.45 -3.27 -11.06
CA ALA A 70 3.47 -2.00 -11.77
C ALA A 70 2.45 -2.04 -12.92
N SER A 71 1.43 -1.18 -12.83
CA SER A 71 0.52 -0.88 -13.94
C SER A 71 0.96 0.39 -14.64
N HIS A 72 0.46 0.64 -15.85
CA HIS A 72 0.75 1.88 -16.59
C HIS A 72 2.26 2.17 -16.75
N ALA A 73 3.10 1.13 -16.73
CA ALA A 73 4.53 1.25 -16.98
C ALA A 73 4.77 1.74 -18.42
N LYS A 74 5.79 2.58 -18.61
CA LYS A 74 6.12 3.09 -19.95
C LYS A 74 6.80 1.99 -20.79
N GLY A 75 6.42 1.88 -22.06
CA GLY A 75 7.02 0.94 -23.01
C GLY A 75 6.24 -0.38 -23.14
N ASP A 76 6.94 -1.43 -23.58
CA ASP A 76 6.35 -2.75 -23.75
C ASP A 76 5.99 -3.35 -22.39
N GLN A 77 4.69 -3.41 -22.10
CA GLN A 77 4.19 -4.11 -20.93
C GLN A 77 4.16 -5.62 -21.22
N PRO A 78 4.75 -6.46 -20.36
CA PRO A 78 4.66 -7.90 -20.53
C PRO A 78 3.20 -8.33 -20.46
N LEU A 79 2.84 -9.33 -21.28
CA LEU A 79 1.50 -9.93 -21.28
C LEU A 79 1.11 -10.42 -19.87
N ASN A 80 2.09 -10.85 -19.09
CA ASN A 80 1.95 -11.30 -17.72
C ASN A 80 2.76 -10.36 -16.81
N PRO A 81 2.12 -9.40 -16.13
CA PRO A 81 2.80 -8.53 -15.18
C PRO A 81 3.27 -9.32 -13.96
N GLU A 82 4.51 -9.06 -13.53
CA GLU A 82 5.09 -9.67 -12.34
C GLU A 82 4.92 -8.78 -11.11
N VAL A 83 4.89 -9.41 -9.93
CA VAL A 83 4.84 -8.71 -8.64
C VAL A 83 6.16 -8.00 -8.41
N THR A 84 6.14 -6.66 -8.40
CA THR A 84 7.32 -5.82 -8.15
C THR A 84 7.46 -5.45 -6.66
N TRP A 85 6.35 -5.45 -5.92
CA TRP A 85 6.30 -5.04 -4.52
C TRP A 85 5.52 -6.05 -3.69
N ARG A 86 6.00 -6.32 -2.46
CA ARG A 86 5.32 -7.18 -1.49
C ARG A 86 5.26 -6.47 -0.15
N GLY A 87 4.13 -6.57 0.54
CA GLY A 87 3.95 -5.93 1.83
C GLY A 87 2.83 -6.55 2.65
N LEU A 88 2.47 -5.83 3.72
CA LEU A 88 1.32 -6.16 4.55
C LEU A 88 0.28 -5.05 4.42
N TYR A 89 -0.92 -5.42 3.98
CA TYR A 89 -2.07 -4.53 4.08
C TYR A 89 -2.58 -4.53 5.51
N VAL A 90 -2.64 -3.34 6.11
CA VAL A 90 -2.98 -3.14 7.54
C VAL A 90 -4.30 -2.40 7.75
N GLY A 91 -4.88 -1.83 6.69
CA GLY A 91 -6.14 -1.12 6.71
C GLY A 91 -6.20 0.00 5.67
N TYR A 92 -7.34 0.69 5.66
CA TYR A 92 -7.54 1.92 4.89
C TYR A 92 -8.05 3.04 5.80
N VAL A 93 -8.00 4.26 5.29
CA VAL A 93 -8.55 5.44 5.93
C VAL A 93 -9.36 6.23 4.91
N GLY A 94 -10.57 6.64 5.30
CA GLY A 94 -11.40 7.49 4.46
C GLY A 94 -10.78 8.88 4.28
N LEU A 95 -10.68 9.34 3.04
CA LEU A 95 -10.26 10.70 2.73
C LEU A 95 -11.35 11.69 3.14
N ARG A 96 -10.96 12.81 3.75
CA ARG A 96 -11.88 13.94 4.01
C ARG A 96 -11.63 15.01 2.96
N ARG A 97 -12.61 15.29 2.10
CA ARG A 97 -12.50 16.26 0.98
C ARG A 97 -11.27 16.01 0.08
N GLY A 98 -10.97 14.74 -0.20
CA GLY A 98 -9.82 14.34 -1.02
C GLY A 98 -8.45 14.43 -0.35
N ARG A 99 -8.37 14.81 0.94
CA ARG A 99 -7.11 14.88 1.69
C ARG A 99 -6.94 13.68 2.62
N TYR A 100 -5.74 13.09 2.61
CA TYR A 100 -5.33 12.09 3.59
C TYR A 100 -5.31 12.72 5.00
N PRO A 101 -5.97 12.12 6.00
CA PRO A 101 -6.12 12.75 7.31
C PRO A 101 -4.91 12.56 8.24
N GLY A 102 -3.89 11.79 7.84
CA GLY A 102 -2.63 11.68 8.57
C GLY A 102 -1.63 12.81 8.24
N LYS A 103 -0.49 12.83 8.93
CA LYS A 103 0.63 13.69 8.53
C LYS A 103 1.09 13.27 7.13
N ALA A 104 1.12 14.22 6.19
CA ALA A 104 1.83 14.04 4.95
C ALA A 104 3.32 14.01 5.27
N ILE A 105 4.02 13.00 4.77
CA ILE A 105 5.47 12.90 4.87
C ILE A 105 5.99 13.75 3.72
N HIS A 106 6.60 14.90 4.05
CA HIS A 106 7.30 15.78 3.12
C HIS A 106 8.78 15.69 3.40
#